data_AF-A0A0J5GEC0-F1
#
_entry.id   AF-A0A0J5GEC0-F1
#
_cell.length_a   1.000
_cell.length_b   1.000
_cell.length_c   1.000
_cell.angle_alpha   90.00
_cell.angle_beta   90.00
_cell.angle_gamma   90.00
#
_symmetry.space_group_name_H-M   'P 1'
#
loop_
_entity.id
_entity.type
_entity.pdbx_description
1 polymer ?
#
loop_
_entity_poly.entity_id
_entity_poly.type
_entity_poly.pdbx_seq_one_letter_code
_entity_poly.pdbx_strand_id
1 'polypeptide(L)'
;MINANSRQRLKRLKPRQRKKLRVGEFQELGFTVIANLKEDAAAGAHDGLLDAWLDAVEQHGVSFGGHFSDGQLDGIVFPINGVAVTAEMRNALNSWLQARAEVSDVECSELLDVWHSAW
;
A
#
# COMPACT_ATOMS: atom_id res chain seq x y z
N MET A 1 -13.61 6.58 15.69
CA MET A 1 -13.83 7.00 14.28
C MET A 1 -15.15 6.42 13.78
N ILE A 2 -15.93 7.16 12.99
CA ILE A 2 -17.18 6.66 12.38
C ILE A 2 -16.78 5.82 11.16
N ASN A 3 -17.14 4.53 11.15
CA ASN A 3 -16.92 3.66 9.99
C ASN A 3 -17.63 4.25 8.75
N ALA A 4 -16.83 4.67 7.76
CA ALA A 4 -17.33 5.32 6.55
C ALA A 4 -18.19 4.40 5.68
N ASN A 5 -17.98 3.09 5.80
CA ASN A 5 -18.67 2.03 5.09
C ASN A 5 -19.80 1.38 5.94
N SER A 6 -20.25 2.03 7.01
CA SER A 6 -21.39 1.53 7.80
C SER A 6 -22.67 1.41 6.97
N ARG A 7 -23.38 0.27 7.10
CA ARG A 7 -24.60 -0.03 6.32
C ARG A 7 -25.66 1.07 6.41
N GLN A 8 -25.84 1.67 7.59
CA GLN A 8 -26.81 2.76 7.79
C GLN A 8 -26.41 4.03 7.03
N ARG A 9 -25.13 4.37 6.98
CA ARG A 9 -24.63 5.52 6.21
C ARG A 9 -24.79 5.28 4.71
N LEU A 10 -24.40 4.10 4.22
CA LEU A 10 -24.50 3.76 2.80
C LEU A 10 -25.94 3.80 2.28
N LYS A 11 -26.92 3.33 3.08
CA LYS A 11 -28.36 3.41 2.74
C LYS A 11 -28.85 4.85 2.52
N ARG A 12 -28.24 5.83 3.19
CA ARG A 12 -28.61 7.26 3.07
C ARG A 12 -27.91 7.97 1.91
N LEU A 13 -26.90 7.34 1.29
CA LEU A 13 -26.10 7.94 0.23
C LEU A 13 -26.59 7.50 -1.16
N LYS A 14 -26.83 8.49 -2.04
CA LYS A 14 -27.10 8.26 -3.47
C LYS A 14 -25.84 7.72 -4.18
N PRO A 15 -25.96 7.01 -5.32
CA PRO A 15 -24.81 6.45 -6.04
C PRO A 15 -23.70 7.47 -6.34
N ARG A 16 -24.07 8.68 -6.79
CA ARG A 16 -23.09 9.76 -7.03
C ARG A 16 -22.35 10.21 -5.77
N GLN A 17 -22.99 10.15 -4.59
CA GLN A 17 -22.36 10.50 -3.32
C GLN A 17 -21.43 9.38 -2.84
N ARG A 18 -21.80 8.11 -3.03
CA ARG A 18 -20.93 6.97 -2.72
C ARG A 18 -19.64 7.02 -3.54
N LYS A 19 -19.74 7.31 -4.84
CA LYS A 19 -18.57 7.54 -5.71
C LYS A 19 -17.72 8.71 -5.25
N LYS A 20 -18.33 9.86 -4.96
CA LYS A 20 -17.60 11.07 -4.51
C LYS A 20 -16.86 10.86 -3.19
N LEU A 21 -17.45 10.10 -2.27
CA LEU A 21 -16.88 9.85 -0.94
C LEU A 21 -15.99 8.59 -0.88
N ARG A 22 -15.85 7.85 -1.99
CA ARG A 22 -15.08 6.59 -2.07
C ARG A 22 -15.50 5.57 -1.01
N VAL A 23 -16.80 5.31 -0.94
CA VAL A 23 -17.40 4.36 0.02
C VAL A 23 -18.29 3.33 -0.68
N GLY A 24 -18.53 2.21 -0.01
CA GLY A 24 -19.35 1.11 -0.54
C GLY A 24 -18.65 0.46 -1.73
N GLU A 25 -19.33 0.41 -2.88
CA GLU A 25 -18.80 -0.17 -4.11
C GLU A 25 -17.60 0.60 -4.72
N PHE A 26 -17.29 1.80 -4.21
CA PHE A 26 -16.15 2.61 -4.65
C PHE A 26 -15.03 2.68 -3.61
N GLN A 27 -15.05 1.77 -2.63
CA GLN A 27 -13.98 1.62 -1.67
C GLN A 27 -12.73 1.09 -2.38
N GLU A 28 -11.59 1.68 -2.05
CA GLU A 28 -10.28 1.26 -2.54
C GLU A 28 -9.48 0.74 -1.35
N LEU A 29 -9.11 -0.54 -1.40
CA LEU A 29 -8.31 -1.19 -0.38
C LEU A 29 -6.84 -1.16 -0.79
N GLY A 30 -5.98 -0.88 0.16
CA GLY A 30 -4.52 -0.91 0.03
C GLY A 30 -3.89 -1.46 1.30
N PHE A 31 -2.56 -1.47 1.36
CA PHE A 31 -1.84 -1.81 2.59
C PHE A 31 -0.59 -0.97 2.71
N THR A 32 -0.20 -0.68 3.94
CA THR A 32 1.06 0.03 4.21
C THR A 32 2.21 -0.95 4.22
N VAL A 33 3.37 -0.45 3.82
CA VAL A 33 4.63 -1.17 3.76
C VAL A 33 5.69 -0.31 4.40
N ILE A 34 6.36 -0.90 5.38
CA ILE A 34 7.53 -0.35 6.01
C ILE A 34 8.66 -1.36 5.82
N ALA A 35 9.73 -0.97 5.13
CA ALA A 35 10.91 -1.79 4.95
C ALA A 35 12.15 -1.05 5.43
N ASN A 36 12.85 -1.64 6.41
CA ASN A 36 14.08 -1.12 6.97
C ASN A 36 15.26 -1.72 6.23
N LEU A 37 16.24 -0.90 5.86
CA LEU A 37 17.50 -1.39 5.30
C LEU A 37 18.53 -1.63 6.41
N LYS A 38 19.57 -2.39 6.09
CA LYS A 38 20.72 -2.60 6.99
C LYS A 38 21.58 -1.33 7.05
N GLU A 39 22.16 -1.06 8.21
CA GLU A 39 23.06 0.11 8.42
C GLU A 39 24.30 0.06 7.50
N ASP A 40 24.75 -1.13 7.12
CA ASP A 40 25.88 -1.34 6.20
C ASP A 40 25.47 -1.37 4.72
N ALA A 41 24.29 -0.87 4.36
CA ALA A 41 23.84 -0.83 2.98
C ALA A 41 24.81 -0.02 2.11
N ALA A 42 25.15 -0.55 0.94
CA ALA A 42 26.07 0.10 0.02
C ALA A 42 25.55 1.49 -0.40
N ALA A 43 26.45 2.42 -0.70
CA ALA A 43 26.08 3.72 -1.24
C ALA A 43 25.24 3.53 -2.53
N GLY A 44 24.00 4.02 -2.52
CA GLY A 44 23.04 3.88 -3.64
C GLY A 44 22.13 2.65 -3.58
N ALA A 45 22.24 1.80 -2.55
CA ALA A 45 21.33 0.67 -2.35
C ALA A 45 19.87 1.13 -2.12
N HIS A 46 19.68 2.30 -1.51
CA HIS A 46 18.37 2.91 -1.31
C HIS A 46 17.63 3.21 -2.62
N ASP A 47 18.31 3.90 -3.55
CA ASP A 47 17.73 4.25 -4.86
C ASP A 47 17.48 2.97 -5.69
N GLY A 48 18.44 2.04 -5.69
CA GLY A 48 18.29 0.76 -6.39
C GLY A 48 17.18 -0.13 -5.83
N LEU A 49 16.97 -0.11 -4.51
CA LEU A 49 15.83 -0.78 -3.89
C LEU A 49 14.52 -0.12 -4.30
N LEU A 50 14.44 1.21 -4.24
CA LEU A 50 13.23 1.96 -4.60
C LEU A 50 12.84 1.70 -6.05
N ASP A 51 13.77 1.81 -6.99
CA ASP A 51 13.51 1.54 -8.42
C ASP A 51 12.99 0.11 -8.61
N ALA A 52 13.68 -0.88 -8.04
CA ALA A 52 13.27 -2.27 -8.19
C ALA A 52 11.96 -2.59 -7.46
N TRP A 53 11.64 -1.87 -6.39
CA TRP A 53 10.37 -1.99 -5.68
C TRP A 53 9.23 -1.45 -6.54
N LEU A 54 9.42 -0.28 -7.16
CA LEU A 54 8.44 0.30 -8.07
C LEU A 54 8.16 -0.64 -9.25
N ASP A 55 9.21 -1.24 -9.84
CA ASP A 55 9.06 -2.25 -10.90
C ASP A 55 8.25 -3.48 -10.44
N ALA A 56 8.52 -3.99 -9.24
CA ALA A 56 7.81 -5.14 -8.69
C ALA A 56 6.32 -4.82 -8.44
N VAL A 57 6.03 -3.63 -7.93
CA VAL A 57 4.66 -3.15 -7.69
C VAL A 57 3.92 -2.95 -9.02
N GLU A 58 4.57 -2.39 -10.04
CA GLU A 58 3.98 -2.16 -11.36
C GLU A 58 3.65 -3.48 -12.08
N GLN A 59 4.45 -4.54 -11.90
CA GLN A 59 4.14 -5.88 -12.44
C GLN A 59 2.81 -6.45 -11.92
N HIS A 60 2.39 -6.06 -10.73
CA HIS A 60 1.09 -6.43 -10.17
C HIS A 60 -0.05 -5.51 -10.62
N GLY A 61 0.23 -4.48 -11.43
CA GLY A 61 -0.75 -3.51 -11.94
C GLY A 61 -1.29 -2.56 -10.87
N VAL A 62 -0.57 -2.41 -9.75
CA VAL A 62 -0.89 -1.52 -8.65
C VAL A 62 0.16 -0.42 -8.56
N SER A 63 -0.06 0.58 -7.70
CA SER A 63 0.91 1.68 -7.50
C SER A 63 1.33 1.75 -6.05
N PHE A 64 2.52 2.27 -5.83
CA PHE A 64 3.05 2.61 -4.52
C PHE A 64 3.18 4.13 -4.39
N GLY A 65 2.89 4.65 -3.21
CA GLY A 65 3.16 6.04 -2.85
C GLY A 65 3.72 6.07 -1.44
N GLY A 66 4.85 6.74 -1.26
CA GLY A 66 5.56 6.74 0.01
C GLY A 66 6.68 7.74 0.02
N HIS A 67 7.49 7.67 1.07
CA HIS A 67 8.74 8.38 1.16
C HIS A 67 9.86 7.42 1.54
N PHE A 68 11.08 7.86 1.29
CA PHE A 68 12.28 7.20 1.75
C PHE A 68 12.99 8.16 2.70
N SER A 69 13.11 7.81 3.98
CA SER A 69 13.80 8.62 4.99
C SER A 69 14.65 7.72 5.87
N ASP A 70 15.84 8.18 6.25
CA ASP A 70 16.70 7.52 7.26
C ASP A 70 16.93 6.01 7.04
N GLY A 71 17.01 5.57 5.78
CA GLY A 71 17.22 4.14 5.46
C GLY A 71 15.97 3.27 5.59
N GLN A 72 14.79 3.89 5.60
CA GLN A 72 13.49 3.24 5.69
C GLN A 72 12.62 3.63 4.48
N LEU A 73 12.07 2.63 3.81
CA LEU A 73 11.00 2.78 2.83
C LEU A 73 9.67 2.70 3.59
N ASP A 74 8.91 3.80 3.61
CA ASP A 74 7.59 3.86 4.23
C ASP A 74 6.57 4.37 3.20
N GLY A 75 5.46 3.66 3.07
CA GLY A 75 4.36 4.12 2.23
C GLY A 75 3.20 3.15 2.15
N ILE A 76 2.38 3.37 1.14
CA ILE A 76 1.15 2.63 0.89
C ILE A 76 1.11 2.11 -0.54
N VAL A 77 0.76 0.84 -0.69
CA VAL A 77 0.39 0.23 -1.97
C VAL A 77 -1.11 0.36 -2.16
N PHE A 78 -1.52 0.95 -3.28
CA PHE A 78 -2.91 1.28 -3.57
C PHE A 78 -3.31 0.87 -5.00
N PRO A 79 -4.61 0.63 -5.23
CA PRO A 79 -5.11 0.17 -6.51
C PRO A 79 -5.09 1.30 -7.55
N ILE A 80 -4.71 0.98 -8.78
CA ILE A 80 -4.83 1.87 -9.94
C ILE A 80 -5.55 1.14 -11.08
N ASN A 81 -6.11 1.90 -12.03
CA ASN A 81 -6.73 1.35 -13.25
C ASN A 81 -7.83 0.29 -13.02
N GLY A 82 -8.45 0.27 -11.83
CA GLY A 82 -9.48 -0.71 -11.46
C GLY A 82 -8.94 -2.07 -11.01
N VAL A 83 -7.63 -2.23 -10.86
CA VAL A 83 -7.00 -3.43 -10.30
C VAL A 83 -7.10 -3.38 -8.78
N ALA A 84 -7.82 -4.33 -8.17
CA ALA A 84 -7.97 -4.39 -6.71
C ALA A 84 -6.72 -5.00 -6.05
N VAL A 85 -6.27 -4.40 -4.94
CA VAL A 85 -5.21 -4.97 -4.13
C VAL A 85 -5.76 -6.16 -3.34
N THR A 86 -5.18 -7.34 -3.53
CA THR A 86 -5.59 -8.58 -2.86
C THR A 86 -4.62 -8.97 -1.75
N ALA A 87 -5.07 -9.83 -0.84
CA ALA A 87 -4.20 -10.40 0.20
C ALA A 87 -3.05 -11.23 -0.39
N GLU A 88 -3.27 -11.85 -1.56
CA GLU A 88 -2.24 -12.60 -2.29
C GLU A 88 -1.13 -11.68 -2.80
N MET A 89 -1.50 -10.54 -3.41
CA MET A 89 -0.55 -9.52 -3.85
C MET A 89 0.26 -8.95 -2.67
N ARG A 90 -0.41 -8.65 -1.55
CA ARG A 90 0.26 -8.22 -0.32
C ARG A 90 1.31 -9.24 0.12
N ASN A 91 0.95 -10.52 0.18
CA ASN A 91 1.87 -11.56 0.62
C ASN A 91 3.04 -11.74 -0.36
N ALA A 92 2.79 -11.67 -1.66
CA ALA A 92 3.83 -11.74 -2.69
C ALA A 92 4.84 -10.59 -2.56
N LEU A 93 4.35 -9.35 -2.43
CA LEU A 93 5.19 -8.17 -2.27
C LEU A 93 5.95 -8.18 -0.93
N ASN A 94 5.33 -8.64 0.15
CA ASN A 94 6.01 -8.81 1.43
C ASN A 94 7.16 -9.84 1.33
N SER A 95 6.89 -11.02 0.77
CA SER A 95 7.92 -12.04 0.55
C SER A 95 9.03 -11.55 -0.38
N TRP A 96 8.71 -10.72 -1.36
CA TRP A 96 9.70 -10.11 -2.25
C TRP A 96 10.67 -9.20 -1.51
N LEU A 97 10.16 -8.34 -0.60
CA LEU A 97 11.00 -7.47 0.24
C LEU A 97 11.86 -8.29 1.22
N GLN A 98 11.28 -9.31 1.85
CA GLN A 98 11.99 -10.18 2.79
C GLN A 98 13.11 -11.00 2.14
N ALA A 99 12.99 -11.31 0.84
CA ALA A 99 14.01 -12.04 0.10
C ALA A 99 15.25 -11.18 -0.25
N ARG A 100 15.20 -9.86 -0.07
CA ARG A 100 16.29 -8.95 -0.42
C ARG A 100 17.37 -8.93 0.65
N ALA A 101 18.62 -9.09 0.23
CA ALA A 101 19.77 -9.12 1.14
C ALA A 101 20.02 -7.79 1.87
N GLU A 102 19.60 -6.68 1.27
CA GLU A 102 19.81 -5.31 1.78
C GLU A 102 18.75 -4.88 2.81
N VAL A 103 17.62 -5.61 2.88
CA VAL A 103 16.52 -5.35 3.80
C VAL A 103 16.77 -6.10 5.11
N SER A 104 16.59 -5.42 6.24
CA SER A 104 16.75 -5.99 7.59
C SER A 104 15.40 -6.47 8.13
N ASP A 105 14.35 -5.69 7.91
CA ASP A 105 13.02 -5.95 8.44
C ASP A 105 11.93 -5.39 7.52
N VAL A 106 10.77 -6.05 7.52
CA VAL A 106 9.62 -5.69 6.67
C VAL A 106 8.33 -5.86 7.45
N GLU A 107 7.58 -4.77 7.58
CA GLU A 107 6.25 -4.75 8.16
C GLU A 107 5.22 -4.37 7.08
N CYS A 108 4.20 -5.21 6.91
CA CYS A 108 3.07 -4.93 6.03
C CYS A 108 1.78 -4.97 6.84
N SER A 109 0.98 -3.89 6.82
CA SER A 109 -0.32 -3.87 7.51
C SER A 109 -1.37 -4.75 6.81
N GLU A 110 -2.50 -4.98 7.47
CA GLU A 110 -3.66 -5.59 6.82
C GLU A 110 -4.26 -4.67 5.75
N LEU A 111 -5.13 -5.23 4.90
CA LEU A 111 -5.85 -4.43 3.92
C LEU A 111 -6.72 -3.38 4.62
N LEU A 112 -6.48 -2.12 4.28
CA LEU A 112 -7.14 -0.97 4.85
C LEU A 112 -7.75 -0.08 3.76
N ASP A 113 -8.75 0.70 4.16
CA ASP A 113 -9.36 1.70 3.29
C ASP A 113 -8.42 2.90 3.11
N VAL A 114 -7.88 3.05 1.90
CA VAL A 114 -6.90 4.10 1.56
C VAL A 114 -7.43 5.51 1.85
N TRP A 115 -8.76 5.70 1.81
CA TRP A 115 -9.40 7.01 1.94
C TRP A 115 -9.83 7.37 3.35
N HIS A 116 -10.12 6.38 4.19
CA HIS A 116 -10.76 6.61 5.51
C HIS A 116 -9.97 6.05 6.69
N SER A 117 -8.86 5.36 6.45
CA SER A 117 -7.94 4.89 7.49
C SER A 117 -6.84 5.93 7.73
N ALA A 118 -6.41 6.04 8.99
CA ALA A 118 -5.13 6.65 9.30
C ALA A 118 -4.05 5.61 9.00
N TRP A 119 -3.06 6.00 8.21
CA TRP A 119 -1.87 5.24 7.90
C TRP A 119 -0.66 6.13 8.18
#